data_AF-A0A0J5GMB5-F1
#
_entry.id   AF-A0A0J5GMB5-F1
#
_cell.length_a   1.000
_cell.length_b   1.000
_cell.length_c   1.000
_cell.angle_alpha   90.00
_cell.angle_beta   90.00
_cell.angle_gamma   90.00
#
_symmetry.space_group_name_H-M   'P 1'
#
loop_
_entity.id
_entity.type
_entity.pdbx_description
1 polymer ?
#
loop_
_entity_poly.entity_id
_entity_poly.type
_entity_poly.pdbx_seq_one_letter_code
_entity_poly.pdbx_strand_id
1 'polypeptide(L)'
;MEANIRRFLPGNGSGMKLVISVISLILFVGVIIYAVYETTKATVTVMVDEEEVTVQTHASTVAELMMEQEWDVNEYDHIEPSLDSQIDGNMLVTWQPAKQVAMTIDGEKQNVWTTAEDVEQLLAEQNIEYTDHDHIEPAVNTAITEDLVVNYESAFQVELTSDGEQQEFWTTSTTVADFLERENVSLGELDRVEPALEERLDEATDIRVIRVEKVTDVVEETVVFGTVTKRDDDLENGKEKVVNAGAKGQVNKHFEVVLEDGEEISRELVKTETVKESEDRIVAVGTRPAPETVSRSSSPKPAPTSSPSPTPASNNNSSSSSESESKQSGGRTMTVSATAYTASCSGCSGVTATGINLNNNRNMKVIAVDPSVIPLGSKVHVEGYGTAVAGDTGGAIKGNKIDVHVPTKEEATRWGRKSVKITILD
;
A
#
# COMPACT_ATOMS: atom_id res chain seq x y z
N MET A 1 3.36 -1.57 121.12
CA MET A 1 2.84 -2.90 121.50
C MET A 1 1.38 -2.94 121.09
N GLU A 2 0.83 -4.04 120.58
CA GLU A 2 1.36 -5.42 120.51
C GLU A 2 1.45 -5.95 119.06
N ALA A 3 2.12 -7.08 118.85
CA ALA A 3 2.29 -7.71 117.53
C ALA A 3 1.89 -9.19 117.58
N ASN A 4 1.00 -9.63 116.68
CA ASN A 4 0.71 -11.05 116.45
C ASN A 4 -0.19 -11.30 115.22
N ILE A 5 0.35 -11.82 114.12
CA ILE A 5 -0.38 -12.76 113.23
C ILE A 5 0.55 -13.92 112.82
N ARG A 6 0.41 -15.00 113.58
CA ARG A 6 0.63 -16.44 113.30
C ARG A 6 1.40 -16.87 112.03
N ARG A 7 2.40 -17.74 112.26
CA ARG A 7 2.91 -18.73 111.28
C ARG A 7 1.79 -19.61 110.71
N PHE A 8 1.91 -20.02 109.44
CA PHE A 8 1.15 -21.14 108.88
C PHE A 8 1.95 -21.91 107.81
N LEU A 9 2.81 -22.84 108.24
CA LEU A 9 3.42 -23.89 107.40
C LEU A 9 3.62 -25.16 108.23
N PRO A 10 2.89 -26.26 107.96
CA PRO A 10 3.18 -27.58 108.49
C PRO A 10 4.19 -28.33 107.59
N GLY A 11 5.06 -29.14 108.17
CA GLY A 11 5.99 -29.98 107.41
C GLY A 11 5.52 -31.43 107.31
N ASN A 12 5.57 -32.02 106.11
CA ASN A 12 5.68 -33.48 105.94
C ASN A 12 6.36 -33.84 104.60
N GLY A 13 7.57 -34.40 104.65
CA GLY A 13 8.43 -34.62 103.48
C GLY A 13 8.08 -35.83 102.61
N SER A 14 6.93 -36.48 102.83
CA SER A 14 6.48 -37.68 102.12
C SER A 14 5.61 -37.36 100.89
N GLY A 15 4.57 -36.54 101.06
CA GLY A 15 3.64 -36.20 99.97
C GLY A 15 4.33 -35.55 98.78
N MET A 16 5.30 -34.66 99.03
CA MET A 16 6.06 -33.99 97.97
C MET A 16 6.93 -34.98 97.17
N LYS A 17 7.48 -36.03 97.81
CA LYS A 17 8.23 -37.09 97.11
C LYS A 17 7.31 -37.96 96.25
N LEU A 18 6.09 -38.24 96.72
CA LEU A 18 5.09 -39.02 95.97
C LEU A 18 4.63 -38.23 94.74
N VAL A 19 4.34 -36.93 94.88
CA VAL A 19 4.02 -36.02 93.75
C VAL A 19 5.17 -35.96 92.74
N ILE A 20 6.41 -35.79 93.18
CA ILE A 20 7.59 -35.81 92.29
C ILE A 20 7.69 -37.16 91.55
N SER A 21 7.52 -38.29 92.24
CA SER A 21 7.57 -39.62 91.61
C SER A 21 6.47 -39.82 90.56
N VAL A 22 5.26 -39.29 90.78
CA VAL A 22 4.16 -39.34 89.80
C VAL A 22 4.45 -38.44 88.60
N ILE A 23 4.98 -37.23 88.81
CA ILE A 23 5.40 -36.34 87.71
C ILE A 23 6.52 -36.98 86.89
N SER A 24 7.54 -37.56 87.53
CA SER A 24 8.61 -38.30 86.85
C SER A 24 8.09 -39.50 86.05
N LEU A 25 7.09 -40.23 86.57
CA LEU A 25 6.47 -41.33 85.84
C LEU A 25 5.66 -40.85 84.62
N ILE A 26 4.91 -39.75 84.75
CA ILE A 26 4.17 -39.14 83.63
C ILE A 26 5.13 -38.66 82.54
N LEU A 27 6.23 -38.00 82.91
CA LEU A 27 7.28 -37.58 81.97
C LEU A 27 7.94 -38.78 81.28
N PHE A 28 8.26 -39.85 82.03
CA PHE A 28 8.86 -41.06 81.48
C PHE A 28 7.91 -41.80 80.51
N VAL A 29 6.62 -41.89 80.84
CA VAL A 29 5.59 -42.43 79.95
C VAL A 29 5.42 -41.55 78.71
N GLY A 30 5.44 -40.22 78.87
CA GLY A 30 5.41 -39.27 77.74
C GLY A 30 6.60 -39.45 76.79
N VAL A 31 7.82 -39.63 77.32
CA VAL A 31 9.03 -39.92 76.52
C VAL A 31 8.92 -41.26 75.80
N ILE A 32 8.36 -42.31 76.43
CA ILE A 32 8.12 -43.59 75.76
C ILE A 32 7.07 -43.47 74.64
N ILE A 33 5.95 -42.78 74.89
CA ILE A 33 4.91 -42.55 73.89
C ILE A 33 5.47 -41.76 72.70
N TYR A 34 6.25 -40.71 72.97
CA TYR A 34 6.92 -39.93 71.94
C TYR A 34 7.95 -40.75 71.14
N ALA A 35 8.77 -41.56 71.80
CA ALA A 35 9.72 -42.45 71.13
C ALA A 35 9.02 -43.50 70.26
N VAL A 36 7.86 -44.02 70.67
CA VAL A 36 7.05 -44.92 69.83
C VAL A 36 6.43 -44.16 68.66
N TYR A 37 5.92 -42.94 68.88
CA TYR A 37 5.35 -42.09 67.84
C TYR A 37 6.36 -41.75 66.73
N GLU A 38 7.61 -41.39 67.08
CA GLU A 38 8.70 -41.22 66.10
C GLU A 38 8.95 -42.48 65.27
N THR A 39 8.77 -43.69 65.83
CA THR A 39 8.88 -44.95 65.07
C THR A 39 7.68 -45.31 64.18
N THR A 40 6.61 -44.50 64.17
CA THR A 40 5.47 -44.70 63.24
C THR A 40 5.51 -43.76 62.03
N LYS A 41 6.60 -43.03 61.80
CA LYS A 41 6.77 -42.18 60.61
C LYS A 41 6.86 -43.02 59.35
N ALA A 42 6.17 -42.58 58.30
CA ALA A 42 6.44 -43.05 56.95
C ALA A 42 7.79 -42.48 56.48
N THR A 43 8.53 -43.26 55.69
CA THR A 43 9.70 -42.74 54.94
C THR A 43 9.25 -42.51 53.51
N VAL A 44 9.45 -41.29 53.01
CA VAL A 44 9.11 -40.87 51.65
C VAL A 44 10.37 -40.31 50.99
N THR A 45 10.64 -40.70 49.75
CA THR A 45 11.64 -40.05 48.91
C THR A 45 10.92 -39.03 48.05
N VAL A 46 11.37 -37.78 48.09
CA VAL A 46 10.90 -36.70 47.22
C VAL A 46 12.04 -36.31 46.30
N MET A 47 11.82 -36.43 44.99
CA MET A 47 12.70 -35.85 43.97
C MET A 47 12.24 -34.42 43.71
N VAL A 48 13.12 -33.44 43.89
CA VAL A 48 12.85 -32.03 43.58
C VAL A 48 13.77 -31.63 42.43
N ASP A 49 13.21 -31.37 41.25
CA ASP A 49 13.92 -31.38 39.97
C ASP A 49 14.72 -32.71 39.79
N GLU A 50 16.03 -32.70 40.08
CA GLU A 50 16.89 -33.90 40.09
C GLU A 50 17.43 -34.28 41.50
N GLU A 51 17.18 -33.50 42.56
CA GLU A 51 17.74 -33.75 43.89
C GLU A 51 16.87 -34.72 44.73
N GLU A 52 17.49 -35.79 45.27
CA GLU A 52 16.81 -36.77 46.13
C GLU A 52 16.78 -36.33 47.60
N VAL A 53 15.58 -36.06 48.13
CA VAL A 53 15.33 -35.71 49.53
C VAL A 53 14.54 -36.81 50.24
N THR A 54 15.14 -37.49 51.20
CA THR A 54 14.42 -38.46 52.06
C THR A 54 13.80 -37.78 53.27
N VAL A 55 12.47 -37.80 53.38
CA VAL A 55 11.69 -37.25 54.50
C VAL A 55 11.13 -38.36 55.39
N GLN A 56 11.07 -38.14 56.71
CA GLN A 56 10.35 -38.99 57.65
C GLN A 56 9.18 -38.21 58.27
N THR A 57 7.96 -38.59 57.88
CA THR A 57 6.74 -37.78 58.04
C THR A 57 5.63 -38.54 58.77
N HIS A 58 4.71 -37.80 59.40
CA HIS A 58 3.42 -38.32 59.88
C HIS A 58 2.23 -37.89 59.01
N ALA A 59 2.49 -37.21 57.89
CA ALA A 59 1.48 -36.75 56.95
C ALA A 59 0.65 -37.90 56.37
N SER A 60 -0.63 -37.62 56.16
CA SER A 60 -1.62 -38.54 55.60
C SER A 60 -1.65 -38.48 54.07
N THR A 61 -1.28 -37.33 53.49
CA THR A 61 -1.27 -37.08 52.04
C THR A 61 -0.03 -36.33 51.57
N VAL A 62 0.24 -36.34 50.26
CA VAL A 62 1.32 -35.57 49.64
C VAL A 62 1.19 -34.07 49.95
N ALA A 63 -0.03 -33.51 49.93
CA ALA A 63 -0.27 -32.12 50.35
C ALA A 63 0.18 -31.83 51.80
N GLU A 64 -0.16 -32.71 52.75
CA GLU A 64 0.22 -32.55 54.16
C GLU A 64 1.74 -32.71 54.36
N LEU A 65 2.41 -33.54 53.55
CA LEU A 65 3.87 -33.68 53.51
C LEU A 65 4.56 -32.40 53.01
N MET A 66 4.12 -31.84 51.88
CA MET A 66 4.68 -30.60 51.33
C MET A 66 4.53 -29.44 52.35
N MET A 67 3.36 -29.33 52.98
CA MET A 67 3.10 -28.37 54.06
C MET A 67 3.97 -28.61 55.31
N GLU A 68 4.27 -29.86 55.69
CA GLU A 68 5.15 -30.17 56.83
C GLU A 68 6.60 -29.72 56.58
N GLN A 69 7.07 -29.73 55.33
CA GLN A 69 8.42 -29.29 54.97
C GLN A 69 8.55 -27.77 54.71
N GLU A 70 7.47 -26.99 54.90
CA GLU A 70 7.39 -25.57 54.54
C GLU A 70 7.68 -25.30 53.03
N TRP A 71 7.38 -26.28 52.16
CA TRP A 71 7.50 -26.15 50.71
C TRP A 71 6.26 -25.49 50.08
N ASP A 72 6.47 -24.34 49.43
CA ASP A 72 5.41 -23.51 48.85
C ASP A 72 5.06 -23.98 47.42
N VAL A 73 4.20 -25.00 47.34
CA VAL A 73 3.75 -25.63 46.09
C VAL A 73 2.76 -24.72 45.34
N ASN A 74 3.02 -24.50 44.06
CA ASN A 74 2.20 -23.67 43.17
C ASN A 74 1.15 -24.52 42.42
N GLU A 75 0.08 -23.89 41.90
CA GLU A 75 -0.97 -24.59 41.13
C GLU A 75 -0.50 -25.05 39.73
N TYR A 76 0.66 -24.57 39.28
CA TYR A 76 1.29 -24.90 38.00
C TYR A 76 2.38 -25.99 38.12
N ASP A 77 2.78 -26.36 39.34
CA ASP A 77 3.84 -27.34 39.58
C ASP A 77 3.41 -28.75 39.14
N HIS A 78 4.35 -29.52 38.57
CA HIS A 78 4.09 -30.93 38.30
C HIS A 78 4.43 -31.78 39.52
N ILE A 79 3.46 -32.50 40.07
CA ILE A 79 3.62 -33.39 41.24
C ILE A 79 2.94 -34.74 40.97
N GLU A 80 3.73 -35.82 41.00
CA GLU A 80 3.25 -37.20 40.91
C GLU A 80 3.85 -38.07 42.04
N PRO A 81 3.06 -38.88 42.77
CA PRO A 81 1.59 -38.90 42.81
C PRO A 81 0.98 -37.58 43.30
N SER A 82 -0.23 -37.26 42.85
CA SER A 82 -0.86 -35.96 43.07
C SER A 82 -1.07 -35.62 44.56
N LEU A 83 -1.28 -34.34 44.87
CA LEU A 83 -1.41 -33.79 46.23
C LEU A 83 -2.42 -34.51 47.15
N ASP A 84 -3.53 -35.04 46.60
CA ASP A 84 -4.54 -35.81 47.35
C ASP A 84 -4.13 -37.28 47.65
N SER A 85 -3.03 -37.76 47.07
CA SER A 85 -2.55 -39.14 47.21
C SER A 85 -2.13 -39.42 48.65
N GLN A 86 -2.48 -40.60 49.17
CA GLN A 86 -2.14 -41.00 50.53
C GLN A 86 -0.67 -41.40 50.64
N ILE A 87 -0.04 -41.06 51.78
CA ILE A 87 1.35 -41.43 52.04
C ILE A 87 1.45 -42.90 52.44
N ASP A 88 2.15 -43.69 51.62
CA ASP A 88 2.56 -45.06 51.91
C ASP A 88 4.05 -45.15 52.31
N GLY A 89 4.42 -46.23 52.98
CA GLY A 89 5.82 -46.48 53.37
C GLY A 89 6.72 -46.76 52.16
N ASN A 90 7.83 -46.03 52.04
CA ASN A 90 8.76 -46.04 50.90
C ASN A 90 8.12 -45.53 49.59
N MET A 91 7.17 -44.60 49.71
CA MET A 91 6.63 -43.85 48.57
C MET A 91 7.72 -42.98 47.90
N LEU A 92 7.66 -42.91 46.57
CA LEU A 92 8.37 -41.91 45.77
C LEU A 92 7.38 -40.81 45.39
N VAL A 93 7.80 -39.56 45.49
CA VAL A 93 7.10 -38.39 44.96
C VAL A 93 8.08 -37.62 44.08
N THR A 94 7.67 -37.23 42.88
CA THR A 94 8.40 -36.28 42.02
C THR A 94 7.71 -34.94 42.07
N TRP A 95 8.46 -33.85 42.29
CA TRP A 95 8.01 -32.47 42.25
C TRP A 95 8.94 -31.68 41.32
N GLN A 96 8.36 -31.07 40.29
CA GLN A 96 9.05 -30.16 39.38
C GLN A 96 8.38 -28.78 39.54
N PRO A 97 9.03 -27.84 40.23
CA PRO A 97 8.49 -26.49 40.41
C PRO A 97 8.34 -25.78 39.06
N ALA A 98 7.18 -25.15 38.85
CA ALA A 98 6.94 -24.38 37.64
C ALA A 98 7.67 -23.02 37.70
N LYS A 99 8.37 -22.68 36.63
CA LYS A 99 9.09 -21.41 36.48
C LYS A 99 8.20 -20.42 35.72
N GLN A 100 8.23 -19.14 36.13
CA GLN A 100 7.59 -18.09 35.34
C GLN A 100 8.56 -17.55 34.29
N VAL A 101 8.14 -17.63 33.03
CA VAL A 101 8.85 -17.13 31.85
C VAL A 101 8.06 -16.00 31.21
N ALA A 102 8.73 -14.92 30.83
CA ALA A 102 8.14 -13.86 30.03
C ALA A 102 8.30 -14.20 28.53
N MET A 103 7.21 -14.18 27.78
CA MET A 103 7.21 -14.62 26.38
C MET A 103 6.62 -13.54 25.46
N THR A 104 7.31 -13.25 24.37
CA THR A 104 6.82 -12.41 23.26
C THR A 104 6.54 -13.31 22.06
N ILE A 105 5.32 -13.32 21.54
CA ILE A 105 4.91 -14.07 20.34
C ILE A 105 4.42 -13.04 19.32
N ASP A 106 5.12 -12.89 18.19
CA ASP A 106 4.77 -11.96 17.10
C ASP A 106 4.55 -10.48 17.56
N GLY A 107 5.20 -10.12 18.68
CA GLY A 107 5.09 -8.83 19.36
C GLY A 107 4.08 -8.77 20.53
N GLU A 108 3.19 -9.75 20.68
CA GLU A 108 2.28 -9.85 21.83
C GLU A 108 2.99 -10.45 23.06
N LYS A 109 2.81 -9.84 24.23
CA LYS A 109 3.53 -10.22 25.46
C LYS A 109 2.65 -10.91 26.47
N GLN A 110 3.10 -12.08 26.94
CA GLN A 110 2.45 -12.89 27.97
C GLN A 110 3.46 -13.41 28.99
N ASN A 111 2.97 -13.84 30.16
CA ASN A 111 3.74 -14.59 31.14
C ASN A 111 3.23 -16.03 31.15
N VAL A 112 4.13 -17.00 31.04
CA VAL A 112 3.83 -18.43 31.02
C VAL A 112 4.41 -19.07 32.29
N TRP A 113 3.66 -19.96 32.92
CA TRP A 113 4.20 -20.90 33.90
C TRP A 113 4.46 -22.22 33.20
N THR A 114 5.66 -22.78 33.37
CA THR A 114 6.10 -23.99 32.66
C THR A 114 7.01 -24.85 33.53
N THR A 115 6.97 -26.15 33.30
CA THR A 115 7.92 -27.14 33.85
C THR A 115 8.95 -27.57 32.81
N ALA A 116 9.07 -26.85 31.69
CA ALA A 116 10.00 -27.15 30.61
C ALA A 116 11.47 -27.06 31.04
N GLU A 117 12.29 -27.96 30.51
CA GLU A 117 13.73 -27.94 30.70
C GLU A 117 14.40 -26.85 29.84
N ASP A 118 13.94 -26.66 28.59
CA ASP A 118 14.46 -25.68 27.63
C ASP A 118 13.36 -24.98 26.79
N VAL A 119 13.79 -24.07 25.90
CA VAL A 119 12.91 -23.28 25.03
C VAL A 119 12.22 -24.15 23.96
N GLU A 120 12.83 -25.24 23.48
CA GLU A 120 12.20 -26.19 22.54
C GLU A 120 10.96 -26.83 23.17
N GLN A 121 11.08 -27.33 24.40
CA GLN A 121 9.95 -27.88 25.14
C GLN A 121 8.90 -26.81 25.46
N LEU A 122 9.30 -25.58 25.84
CA LEU A 122 8.35 -24.49 26.11
C LEU A 122 7.52 -24.12 24.87
N LEU A 123 8.15 -24.02 23.68
CA LEU A 123 7.44 -23.77 22.43
C LEU A 123 6.42 -24.88 22.13
N ALA A 124 6.81 -26.15 22.34
CA ALA A 124 5.92 -27.30 22.20
C ALA A 124 4.75 -27.29 23.19
N GLU A 125 4.97 -26.89 24.46
CA GLU A 125 3.91 -26.70 25.46
C GLU A 125 2.91 -25.60 25.05
N GLN A 126 3.40 -24.54 24.39
CA GLN A 126 2.53 -23.49 23.82
C GLN A 126 1.87 -23.88 22.49
N ASN A 127 2.12 -25.09 21.96
CA ASN A 127 1.66 -25.58 20.65
C ASN A 127 2.20 -24.77 19.46
N ILE A 128 3.42 -24.23 19.58
CA ILE A 128 4.12 -23.50 18.53
C ILE A 128 5.02 -24.48 17.76
N GLU A 129 4.61 -24.81 16.54
CA GLU A 129 5.49 -25.45 15.54
C GLU A 129 6.31 -24.36 14.85
N TYR A 130 7.62 -24.60 14.65
CA TYR A 130 8.56 -23.63 14.06
C TYR A 130 9.45 -24.28 12.97
N THR A 131 10.17 -23.43 12.24
CA THR A 131 10.95 -23.73 11.04
C THR A 131 12.35 -23.10 11.11
N ASP A 132 13.22 -23.46 10.15
CA ASP A 132 14.56 -22.85 10.00
C ASP A 132 14.53 -21.35 9.58
N HIS A 133 13.35 -20.78 9.32
CA HIS A 133 13.17 -19.37 8.93
C HIS A 133 12.71 -18.46 10.08
N ASP A 134 12.07 -19.01 11.11
CA ASP A 134 11.52 -18.25 12.24
C ASP A 134 12.61 -17.68 13.14
N HIS A 135 12.35 -16.55 13.81
CA HIS A 135 13.29 -15.98 14.76
C HIS A 135 12.95 -16.36 16.20
N ILE A 136 13.91 -16.98 16.88
CA ILE A 136 13.77 -17.44 18.26
C ILE A 136 14.98 -16.95 19.08
N GLU A 137 14.73 -16.10 20.08
CA GLU A 137 15.75 -15.62 21.01
C GLU A 137 15.30 -15.81 22.47
N PRO A 138 16.07 -16.48 23.34
CA PRO A 138 17.34 -17.17 23.06
C PRO A 138 17.12 -18.47 22.26
N ALA A 139 18.21 -19.13 21.87
CA ALA A 139 18.16 -20.35 21.08
C ALA A 139 17.36 -21.47 21.76
N VAL A 140 16.71 -22.33 20.97
CA VAL A 140 15.77 -23.37 21.44
C VAL A 140 16.32 -24.30 22.53
N ASN A 141 17.62 -24.60 22.50
CA ASN A 141 18.29 -25.42 23.51
C ASN A 141 18.78 -24.64 24.76
N THR A 142 18.21 -23.46 25.02
CA THR A 142 18.52 -22.65 26.21
C THR A 142 17.64 -23.11 27.38
N ALA A 143 18.27 -23.49 28.49
CA ALA A 143 17.56 -23.99 29.67
C ALA A 143 16.64 -22.92 30.31
N ILE A 144 15.46 -23.32 30.75
CA ILE A 144 14.49 -22.41 31.40
C ILE A 144 14.92 -22.04 32.81
N THR A 145 15.01 -20.74 33.07
CA THR A 145 15.23 -20.13 34.38
C THR A 145 14.06 -19.22 34.77
N GLU A 146 13.99 -18.83 36.05
CA GLU A 146 13.19 -17.68 36.48
C GLU A 146 13.58 -16.42 35.69
N ASP A 147 12.62 -15.51 35.49
CA ASP A 147 12.76 -14.25 34.75
C ASP A 147 13.33 -14.36 33.32
N LEU A 148 13.36 -15.57 32.73
CA LEU A 148 13.78 -15.74 31.34
C LEU A 148 12.82 -15.01 30.40
N VAL A 149 13.36 -14.33 29.39
CA VAL A 149 12.60 -13.71 28.31
C VAL A 149 12.81 -14.53 27.05
N VAL A 150 11.72 -15.02 26.45
CA VAL A 150 11.72 -15.76 25.18
C VAL A 150 10.93 -14.96 24.15
N ASN A 151 11.57 -14.61 23.04
CA ASN A 151 10.94 -13.96 21.90
C ASN A 151 10.84 -14.96 20.75
N TYR A 152 9.63 -15.08 20.20
CA TYR A 152 9.31 -15.84 19.00
C TYR A 152 8.68 -14.88 17.99
N GLU A 153 9.27 -14.82 16.79
CA GLU A 153 8.67 -14.14 15.64
C GLU A 153 8.55 -15.17 14.51
N SER A 154 7.30 -15.42 14.09
CA SER A 154 7.02 -16.23 12.91
C SER A 154 7.53 -15.52 11.66
N ALA A 155 8.23 -16.28 10.81
CA ALA A 155 8.64 -15.84 9.49
C ALA A 155 7.58 -16.25 8.47
N PHE A 156 7.26 -15.32 7.59
CA PHE A 156 6.32 -15.55 6.49
C PHE A 156 6.95 -15.16 5.16
N GLN A 157 6.39 -15.73 4.09
CA GLN A 157 6.86 -15.50 2.74
C GLN A 157 6.19 -14.23 2.17
N VAL A 158 7.00 -13.30 1.67
CA VAL A 158 6.56 -12.08 0.97
C VAL A 158 7.15 -12.03 -0.43
N GLU A 159 6.49 -11.32 -1.33
CA GLU A 159 6.96 -11.12 -2.71
C GLU A 159 7.48 -9.70 -2.90
N LEU A 160 8.68 -9.56 -3.45
CA LEU A 160 9.29 -8.28 -3.80
C LEU A 160 9.45 -8.16 -5.32
N THR A 161 8.75 -7.20 -5.91
CA THR A 161 8.97 -6.72 -7.28
C THR A 161 9.87 -5.48 -7.25
N SER A 162 11.06 -5.53 -7.84
CA SER A 162 11.97 -4.37 -7.96
C SER A 162 12.75 -4.42 -9.27
N ASP A 163 12.95 -3.27 -9.91
CA ASP A 163 13.77 -3.12 -11.13
C ASP A 163 13.38 -4.05 -12.31
N GLY A 164 12.13 -4.54 -12.32
CA GLY A 164 11.58 -5.48 -13.30
C GLY A 164 11.80 -6.96 -12.99
N GLU A 165 12.46 -7.29 -11.87
CA GLU A 165 12.55 -8.65 -11.33
C GLU A 165 11.56 -8.85 -10.17
N GLN A 166 11.15 -10.11 -9.96
CA GLN A 166 10.14 -10.54 -8.99
C GLN A 166 10.75 -11.72 -8.21
N GLN A 167 10.88 -11.58 -6.89
CA GLN A 167 11.64 -12.49 -6.03
C GLN A 167 10.89 -12.73 -4.71
N GLU A 168 10.94 -13.97 -4.19
CA GLU A 168 10.27 -14.38 -2.95
C GLU A 168 11.26 -14.36 -1.77
N PHE A 169 10.86 -13.83 -0.62
CA PHE A 169 11.68 -13.70 0.59
C PHE A 169 10.94 -14.23 1.82
N TRP A 170 11.67 -14.84 2.76
CA TRP A 170 11.18 -15.14 4.10
C TRP A 170 11.57 -14.03 5.07
N THR A 171 10.63 -13.54 5.88
CA THR A 171 10.91 -12.43 6.79
C THR A 171 10.05 -12.44 8.05
N THR A 172 10.59 -11.95 9.17
CA THR A 172 9.83 -11.59 10.38
C THR A 172 9.47 -10.09 10.42
N SER A 173 9.86 -9.34 9.38
CA SER A 173 9.72 -7.88 9.32
C SER A 173 8.26 -7.43 9.44
N THR A 174 7.97 -6.56 10.40
CA THR A 174 6.57 -6.17 10.66
C THR A 174 6.03 -5.06 9.76
N THR A 175 6.88 -4.40 8.96
CA THR A 175 6.50 -3.36 7.99
C THR A 175 7.34 -3.39 6.71
N VAL A 176 6.81 -2.79 5.64
CA VAL A 176 7.48 -2.64 4.34
C VAL A 176 8.87 -1.98 4.48
N ALA A 177 9.02 -0.94 5.32
CA ALA A 177 10.29 -0.25 5.53
C ALA A 177 11.36 -1.17 6.17
N ASP A 178 10.99 -1.90 7.22
CA ASP A 178 11.88 -2.81 7.96
C ASP A 178 12.37 -3.96 7.07
N PHE A 179 11.48 -4.48 6.22
CA PHE A 179 11.82 -5.46 5.19
C PHE A 179 12.81 -4.92 4.16
N LEU A 180 12.54 -3.76 3.55
CA LEU A 180 13.41 -3.20 2.51
C LEU A 180 14.80 -2.80 3.05
N GLU A 181 14.91 -2.33 4.30
CA GLU A 181 16.21 -2.05 4.94
C GLU A 181 17.02 -3.34 5.15
N ARG A 182 16.37 -4.41 5.61
CA ARG A 182 16.96 -5.74 5.87
C ARG A 182 17.41 -6.45 4.59
N GLU A 183 16.63 -6.40 3.53
CA GLU A 183 17.03 -6.90 2.20
C GLU A 183 17.93 -5.91 1.42
N ASN A 184 18.40 -4.84 2.07
CA ASN A 184 19.34 -3.85 1.54
C ASN A 184 18.85 -3.12 0.26
N VAL A 185 17.53 -2.98 0.10
CA VAL A 185 16.87 -2.37 -1.06
C VAL A 185 16.84 -0.85 -0.92
N SER A 186 17.86 -0.18 -1.47
CA SER A 186 17.93 1.28 -1.47
C SER A 186 16.90 1.95 -2.39
N LEU A 187 16.21 2.97 -1.88
CA LEU A 187 15.25 3.81 -2.60
C LEU A 187 15.89 5.16 -2.98
N GLY A 188 15.61 5.65 -4.19
CA GLY A 188 15.95 7.01 -4.64
C GLY A 188 15.02 8.10 -4.07
N GLU A 189 15.41 9.37 -4.18
CA GLU A 189 14.65 10.52 -3.61
C GLU A 189 13.22 10.68 -4.17
N LEU A 190 12.92 10.05 -5.31
CA LEU A 190 11.61 10.09 -5.97
C LEU A 190 10.91 8.73 -6.02
N ASP A 191 11.61 7.64 -5.66
CA ASP A 191 11.11 6.28 -5.77
C ASP A 191 9.87 6.07 -4.88
N ARG A 192 9.00 5.17 -5.31
CA ARG A 192 7.77 4.81 -4.61
C ARG A 192 7.80 3.35 -4.20
N VAL A 193 7.08 3.03 -3.13
CA VAL A 193 6.78 1.66 -2.75
C VAL A 193 5.27 1.51 -2.62
N GLU A 194 4.75 0.38 -3.09
CA GLU A 194 3.37 -0.05 -2.87
C GLU A 194 3.39 -1.48 -2.30
N PRO A 195 2.86 -1.75 -1.08
CA PRO A 195 2.23 -0.82 -0.14
C PRO A 195 3.19 0.26 0.42
N ALA A 196 2.63 1.18 1.21
CA ALA A 196 3.40 2.26 1.83
C ALA A 196 4.43 1.71 2.84
N LEU A 197 5.51 2.46 3.07
CA LEU A 197 6.62 2.08 3.95
C LEU A 197 6.19 1.72 5.38
N GLU A 198 5.15 2.36 5.89
CA GLU A 198 4.58 2.15 7.22
C GLU A 198 3.49 1.07 7.28
N GLU A 199 3.08 0.50 6.14
CA GLU A 199 2.09 -0.58 6.09
C GLU A 199 2.67 -1.87 6.70
N ARG A 200 1.82 -2.65 7.37
CA ARG A 200 2.22 -3.95 7.92
C ARG A 200 2.24 -5.02 6.84
N LEU A 201 3.20 -5.93 6.93
CA LEU A 201 3.30 -7.07 6.02
C LEU A 201 2.47 -8.26 6.52
N ASP A 202 2.01 -9.07 5.56
CA ASP A 202 1.40 -10.38 5.75
C ASP A 202 1.80 -11.36 4.62
N GLU A 203 1.40 -12.62 4.73
CA GLU A 203 1.68 -13.70 3.74
C GLU A 203 1.15 -13.42 2.32
N ALA A 204 0.33 -12.37 2.13
CA ALA A 204 -0.34 -12.04 0.88
C ALA A 204 0.15 -10.71 0.26
N THR A 205 1.21 -10.12 0.82
CA THR A 205 1.70 -8.79 0.42
C THR A 205 2.71 -8.86 -0.75
N ASP A 206 2.27 -8.44 -1.94
CA ASP A 206 3.11 -8.05 -3.10
C ASP A 206 3.69 -6.66 -2.85
N ILE A 207 4.99 -6.59 -2.54
CA ILE A 207 5.75 -5.36 -2.30
C ILE A 207 6.39 -4.94 -3.62
N ARG A 208 6.02 -3.77 -4.15
CA ARG A 208 6.59 -3.22 -5.40
C ARG A 208 7.38 -1.94 -5.15
N VAL A 209 8.66 -1.96 -5.49
CA VAL A 209 9.50 -0.78 -5.62
C VAL A 209 9.39 -0.25 -7.05
N ILE A 210 8.91 0.97 -7.19
CA ILE A 210 8.71 1.68 -8.45
C ILE A 210 9.81 2.74 -8.57
N ARG A 211 10.67 2.61 -9.59
CA ARG A 211 11.76 3.56 -9.84
C ARG A 211 11.23 4.80 -10.56
N VAL A 212 11.46 5.99 -10.01
CA VAL A 212 10.90 7.23 -10.56
C VAL A 212 12.00 8.19 -11.01
N GLU A 213 12.15 8.34 -12.33
CA GLU A 213 13.08 9.32 -12.90
C GLU A 213 12.37 10.58 -13.42
N LYS A 214 13.06 11.72 -13.31
CA LYS A 214 12.65 12.99 -13.92
C LYS A 214 13.73 13.49 -14.87
N VAL A 215 13.41 13.55 -16.16
CA VAL A 215 14.35 13.97 -17.21
C VAL A 215 13.82 15.16 -17.99
N THR A 216 14.73 15.94 -18.58
CA THR A 216 14.36 17.02 -19.52
C THR A 216 14.56 16.56 -20.96
N ASP A 217 13.47 16.27 -21.66
CA ASP A 217 13.46 16.05 -23.10
C ASP A 217 13.47 17.40 -23.85
N VAL A 218 14.07 17.45 -25.04
CA VAL A 218 14.19 18.68 -25.84
C VAL A 218 13.86 18.39 -27.31
N VAL A 219 12.65 18.78 -27.71
CA VAL A 219 12.15 18.57 -29.08
C VAL A 219 12.34 19.85 -29.89
N GLU A 220 13.05 19.76 -31.01
CA GLU A 220 13.15 20.86 -31.97
C GLU A 220 11.93 20.89 -32.91
N GLU A 221 11.27 22.05 -33.01
CA GLU A 221 10.10 22.24 -33.87
C GLU A 221 10.31 23.41 -34.84
N THR A 222 9.94 23.22 -36.11
CA THR A 222 10.13 24.22 -37.16
C THR A 222 8.91 25.14 -37.28
N VAL A 223 9.09 26.44 -37.03
CA VAL A 223 8.03 27.45 -37.17
C VAL A 223 7.87 27.85 -38.64
N VAL A 224 6.65 27.71 -39.17
CA VAL A 224 6.30 28.15 -40.52
C VAL A 224 6.07 29.67 -40.55
N PHE A 225 6.55 30.32 -41.61
CA PHE A 225 6.37 31.75 -41.82
C PHE A 225 5.05 32.08 -42.53
N GLY A 226 4.51 33.28 -42.27
CA GLY A 226 3.34 33.80 -42.95
C GLY A 226 3.64 34.36 -44.34
N THR A 227 2.62 34.85 -45.02
CA THR A 227 2.77 35.59 -46.29
C THR A 227 2.04 36.93 -46.18
N VAL A 228 2.80 38.02 -46.31
CA VAL A 228 2.31 39.40 -46.17
C VAL A 228 2.26 40.07 -47.53
N THR A 229 1.05 40.43 -47.98
CA THR A 229 0.84 41.17 -49.22
C THR A 229 1.02 42.67 -49.00
N LYS A 230 1.97 43.29 -49.71
CA LYS A 230 2.20 44.75 -49.69
C LYS A 230 1.76 45.36 -51.03
N ARG A 231 1.02 46.48 -51.01
CA ARG A 231 0.67 47.20 -52.25
C ARG A 231 1.89 47.91 -52.84
N ASP A 232 1.98 47.92 -54.16
CA ASP A 232 3.07 48.48 -54.95
C ASP A 232 2.46 49.27 -56.13
N ASP A 233 2.64 50.60 -56.14
CA ASP A 233 2.06 51.52 -57.11
C ASP A 233 2.96 51.80 -58.34
N ASP A 234 4.17 51.24 -58.37
CA ASP A 234 5.00 51.13 -59.58
C ASP A 234 4.66 49.85 -60.38
N LEU A 235 4.25 48.78 -59.68
CA LEU A 235 3.88 47.49 -60.25
C LEU A 235 2.44 47.49 -60.81
N GLU A 236 2.24 46.84 -61.95
CA GLU A 236 0.97 46.86 -62.69
C GLU A 236 -0.12 46.03 -62.02
N ASN A 237 -1.35 46.55 -62.04
CA ASN A 237 -2.51 45.91 -61.43
C ASN A 237 -2.67 44.45 -61.92
N GLY A 238 -2.72 43.52 -60.97
CA GLY A 238 -2.78 42.08 -61.25
C GLY A 238 -1.42 41.39 -61.50
N LYS A 239 -0.29 42.09 -61.35
CA LYS A 239 1.04 41.47 -61.27
C LYS A 239 1.49 41.35 -59.81
N GLU A 240 2.24 40.30 -59.52
CA GLU A 240 2.86 40.05 -58.23
C GLU A 240 4.39 39.99 -58.35
N LYS A 241 5.09 40.31 -57.27
CA LYS A 241 6.55 40.19 -57.15
C LYS A 241 6.92 39.79 -55.73
N VAL A 242 7.67 38.71 -55.55
CA VAL A 242 8.23 38.34 -54.24
C VAL A 242 9.34 39.34 -53.87
N VAL A 243 9.26 39.90 -52.66
CA VAL A 243 10.19 40.91 -52.11
C VAL A 243 11.06 40.29 -51.00
N ASN A 244 10.47 39.48 -50.12
CA ASN A 244 11.19 38.50 -49.30
C ASN A 244 10.57 37.12 -49.57
N ALA A 245 11.39 36.09 -49.75
CA ALA A 245 10.93 34.72 -49.91
C ALA A 245 10.35 34.13 -48.60
N GLY A 246 10.73 34.70 -47.46
CA GLY A 246 10.44 34.19 -46.13
C GLY A 246 11.44 33.12 -45.70
N ALA A 247 11.56 32.91 -44.39
CA ALA A 247 12.47 31.94 -43.80
C ALA A 247 11.79 31.23 -42.62
N LYS A 248 11.89 29.90 -42.56
CA LYS A 248 11.36 29.14 -41.42
C LYS A 248 12.14 29.47 -40.14
N GLY A 249 11.41 29.65 -39.04
CA GLY A 249 11.97 29.73 -37.70
C GLY A 249 12.13 28.34 -37.08
N GLN A 250 12.68 28.30 -35.87
CA GLN A 250 12.94 27.09 -35.10
C GLN A 250 12.81 27.39 -33.62
N VAL A 251 12.07 26.55 -32.90
CA VAL A 251 11.90 26.62 -31.44
C VAL A 251 12.29 25.28 -30.82
N ASN A 252 12.94 25.33 -29.66
CA ASN A 252 13.23 24.15 -28.87
C ASN A 252 12.25 24.10 -27.71
N LYS A 253 11.48 23.01 -27.64
CA LYS A 253 10.48 22.75 -26.60
C LYS A 253 11.09 21.80 -25.58
N HIS A 254 11.35 22.31 -24.38
CA HIS A 254 11.80 21.52 -23.25
C HIS A 254 10.58 20.94 -22.53
N PHE A 255 10.56 19.62 -22.36
CA PHE A 255 9.56 18.91 -21.58
C PHE A 255 10.19 18.36 -20.32
N GLU A 256 9.56 18.56 -19.15
CA GLU A 256 9.79 17.68 -18.01
C GLU A 256 9.04 16.39 -18.30
N VAL A 257 9.75 15.26 -18.26
CA VAL A 257 9.21 13.92 -18.50
C VAL A 257 9.41 13.12 -17.22
N VAL A 258 8.34 12.50 -16.73
CA VAL A 258 8.40 11.58 -15.59
C VAL A 258 8.31 10.16 -16.12
N LEU A 259 9.27 9.33 -15.71
CA LEU A 259 9.38 7.92 -16.04
C LEU A 259 9.09 7.11 -14.77
N GLU A 260 8.29 6.06 -14.89
CA GLU A 260 8.13 5.04 -13.83
C GLU A 260 8.55 3.68 -14.41
N ASP A 261 9.53 3.03 -13.78
CA ASP A 261 10.20 1.80 -14.25
C ASP A 261 10.71 1.89 -15.72
N GLY A 262 11.01 3.11 -16.17
CA GLY A 262 11.47 3.44 -17.53
C GLY A 262 10.35 3.77 -18.54
N GLU A 263 9.07 3.68 -18.19
CA GLU A 263 7.96 4.05 -19.07
C GLU A 263 7.50 5.52 -18.87
N GLU A 264 7.23 6.26 -19.96
CA GLU A 264 6.73 7.65 -19.92
C GLU A 264 5.29 7.71 -19.39
N ILE A 265 5.13 8.01 -18.10
CA ILE A 265 3.81 8.24 -17.49
C ILE A 265 3.26 9.65 -17.77
N SER A 266 4.13 10.65 -17.93
CA SER A 266 3.72 12.04 -18.17
C SER A 266 4.81 12.90 -18.81
N ARG A 267 4.39 13.92 -19.57
CA ARG A 267 5.25 15.01 -20.05
C ARG A 267 4.57 16.37 -19.92
N GLU A 268 5.28 17.39 -19.46
CA GLU A 268 4.81 18.77 -19.35
C GLU A 268 5.75 19.74 -20.07
N LEU A 269 5.20 20.67 -20.87
CA LEU A 269 5.98 21.68 -21.61
C LEU A 269 6.42 22.81 -20.67
N VAL A 270 7.58 22.65 -20.02
CA VAL A 270 8.10 23.61 -19.05
C VAL A 270 8.68 24.89 -19.69
N LYS A 271 9.20 24.81 -20.92
CA LYS A 271 9.82 25.96 -21.61
C LYS A 271 9.79 25.80 -23.13
N THR A 272 9.55 26.91 -23.84
CA THR A 272 9.83 27.04 -25.28
C THR A 272 10.89 28.12 -25.49
N GLU A 273 11.94 27.83 -26.25
CA GLU A 273 13.01 28.77 -26.58
C GLU A 273 13.11 28.97 -28.10
N THR A 274 13.03 30.21 -28.57
CA THR A 274 13.20 30.52 -30.00
C THR A 274 14.68 30.52 -30.36
N VAL A 275 15.14 29.44 -31.00
CA VAL A 275 16.49 29.32 -31.58
C VAL A 275 16.62 30.23 -32.81
N LYS A 276 15.54 30.38 -33.57
CA LYS A 276 15.49 31.21 -34.77
C LYS A 276 14.10 31.75 -35.03
N GLU A 277 13.96 33.06 -35.20
CA GLU A 277 12.70 33.69 -35.62
C GLU A 277 12.30 33.32 -37.06
N SER A 278 11.01 33.30 -37.34
CA SER A 278 10.48 33.12 -38.69
C SER A 278 10.34 34.46 -39.42
N GLU A 279 10.88 34.56 -40.63
CA GLU A 279 10.70 35.74 -41.49
C GLU A 279 9.52 35.54 -42.45
N ASP A 280 8.56 36.45 -42.46
CA ASP A 280 7.42 36.42 -43.39
C ASP A 280 7.84 36.57 -44.86
N ARG A 281 7.16 35.82 -45.73
CA ARG A 281 7.24 36.00 -47.18
C ARG A 281 6.49 37.27 -47.58
N ILE A 282 7.20 38.27 -48.06
CA ILE A 282 6.60 39.53 -48.52
C ILE A 282 6.33 39.44 -50.02
N VAL A 283 5.07 39.61 -50.44
CA VAL A 283 4.67 39.69 -51.85
C VAL A 283 4.16 41.10 -52.15
N ALA A 284 4.84 41.81 -53.05
CA ALA A 284 4.33 43.03 -53.63
C ALA A 284 3.22 42.70 -54.63
N VAL A 285 2.06 43.32 -54.47
CA VAL A 285 0.91 43.21 -55.38
C VAL A 285 0.69 44.56 -56.06
N GLY A 286 0.70 44.56 -57.39
CA GLY A 286 0.65 45.78 -58.18
C GLY A 286 -0.71 46.48 -58.09
N THR A 287 -0.69 47.81 -58.01
CA THR A 287 -1.89 48.66 -58.04
C THR A 287 -1.88 49.71 -59.15
N ARG A 288 -0.81 49.81 -59.96
CA ARG A 288 -0.75 50.77 -61.08
C ARG A 288 -1.78 50.42 -62.16
N PRO A 289 -2.70 51.34 -62.55
CA PRO A 289 -3.65 51.08 -63.63
C PRO A 289 -2.96 50.72 -64.94
N ALA A 290 -3.55 49.77 -65.68
CA ALA A 290 -3.10 49.45 -67.03
C ALA A 290 -3.44 50.59 -68.00
N PRO A 291 -2.57 50.92 -68.98
CA PRO A 291 -2.86 51.93 -69.99
C PRO A 291 -4.02 51.47 -70.90
N GLU A 292 -4.95 52.38 -71.20
CA GLU A 292 -6.15 52.05 -71.99
C GLU A 292 -5.82 51.66 -73.44
N THR A 293 -5.96 50.38 -73.77
CA THR A 293 -5.86 49.88 -75.15
C THR A 293 -7.17 50.08 -75.90
N VAL A 294 -7.33 51.23 -76.54
CA VAL A 294 -8.48 51.56 -77.40
C VAL A 294 -8.57 50.66 -78.64
N SER A 295 -9.30 49.55 -78.54
CA SER A 295 -9.63 48.67 -79.68
C SER A 295 -11.01 48.99 -80.26
N ARG A 296 -11.12 49.07 -81.59
CA ARG A 296 -12.34 49.51 -82.31
C ARG A 296 -12.89 48.49 -83.31
N SER A 297 -14.11 48.03 -83.04
CA SER A 297 -15.19 47.75 -84.02
C SER A 297 -15.25 46.42 -84.80
N SER A 298 -16.52 46.04 -85.04
CA SER A 298 -17.10 45.21 -86.13
C SER A 298 -17.04 43.66 -86.13
N SER A 299 -18.25 43.08 -86.28
CA SER A 299 -18.64 41.67 -86.53
C SER A 299 -18.74 41.37 -88.06
N PRO A 300 -19.03 40.13 -88.59
CA PRO A 300 -20.19 39.27 -88.20
C PRO A 300 -20.13 37.71 -88.34
N LYS A 301 -21.00 37.07 -87.53
CA LYS A 301 -21.90 35.87 -87.74
C LYS A 301 -21.81 35.12 -89.11
N PRO A 302 -21.81 33.75 -89.18
CA PRO A 302 -22.92 32.88 -88.71
C PRO A 302 -22.61 31.55 -87.96
N ALA A 303 -23.70 30.93 -87.50
CA ALA A 303 -23.80 29.70 -86.66
C ALA A 303 -24.55 28.58 -87.45
N PRO A 304 -25.18 27.50 -86.89
CA PRO A 304 -25.51 27.09 -85.50
C PRO A 304 -24.59 25.95 -85.00
N THR A 305 -24.80 25.16 -83.93
CA THR A 305 -25.95 24.88 -83.00
C THR A 305 -25.34 24.46 -81.62
N SER A 306 -26.01 24.05 -80.53
CA SER A 306 -27.40 23.67 -80.21
C SER A 306 -27.79 24.04 -78.75
N SER A 307 -28.84 23.43 -78.19
CA SER A 307 -29.29 23.47 -76.78
C SER A 307 -29.80 22.05 -76.38
N PRO A 308 -30.26 21.72 -75.14
CA PRO A 308 -31.20 22.49 -74.30
C PRO A 308 -30.87 22.63 -72.78
N SER A 309 -31.72 23.43 -72.12
CA SER A 309 -31.82 23.67 -70.67
C SER A 309 -33.01 22.85 -70.07
N PRO A 310 -33.36 22.90 -68.77
CA PRO A 310 -34.01 24.09 -68.18
C PRO A 310 -33.61 24.49 -66.72
N THR A 311 -33.89 25.75 -66.43
CA THR A 311 -33.93 26.49 -65.14
C THR A 311 -35.26 26.25 -64.37
N PRO A 312 -35.64 26.89 -63.21
CA PRO A 312 -35.21 28.21 -62.69
C PRO A 312 -35.15 28.48 -61.16
N ALA A 313 -34.73 29.72 -60.85
CA ALA A 313 -35.15 30.60 -59.71
C ALA A 313 -34.65 30.31 -58.27
N SER A 314 -34.52 31.30 -57.37
CA SER A 314 -34.30 32.77 -57.49
C SER A 314 -34.06 33.42 -56.12
N ASN A 315 -33.12 34.39 -56.04
CA ASN A 315 -32.96 35.42 -54.99
C ASN A 315 -32.63 34.91 -53.56
N ASN A 316 -32.08 35.70 -52.62
CA ASN A 316 -31.83 37.16 -52.57
C ASN A 316 -30.58 37.48 -51.70
N ASN A 317 -30.07 38.72 -51.76
CA ASN A 317 -29.28 39.52 -50.77
C ASN A 317 -28.50 38.87 -49.59
N SER A 318 -27.37 39.39 -49.09
CA SER A 318 -26.45 40.49 -49.48
C SER A 318 -25.24 40.51 -48.51
N SER A 319 -24.17 41.25 -48.89
CA SER A 319 -23.26 42.10 -48.08
C SER A 319 -23.12 41.89 -46.55
N SER A 320 -21.93 41.98 -45.91
CA SER A 320 -20.62 42.46 -46.37
C SER A 320 -19.46 42.01 -45.46
N SER A 321 -18.25 41.87 -46.04
CA SER A 321 -16.90 42.19 -45.53
C SER A 321 -16.52 42.16 -44.03
N SER A 322 -15.29 41.66 -43.78
CA SER A 322 -14.30 42.09 -42.75
C SER A 322 -14.68 41.86 -41.27
N GLU A 323 -13.77 41.51 -40.35
CA GLU A 323 -12.33 41.85 -40.24
C GLU A 323 -11.41 40.67 -39.84
N SER A 324 -10.12 40.99 -39.68
CA SER A 324 -9.04 40.12 -39.18
C SER A 324 -9.22 39.71 -37.71
N GLU A 325 -8.68 38.54 -37.33
CA GLU A 325 -8.11 38.39 -35.98
C GLU A 325 -7.07 37.27 -35.90
N SER A 326 -5.95 37.56 -35.24
CA SER A 326 -4.90 36.59 -34.92
C SER A 326 -5.11 36.02 -33.51
N LYS A 327 -5.26 34.70 -33.40
CA LYS A 327 -5.25 33.95 -32.12
C LYS A 327 -4.34 32.74 -32.36
N GLN A 328 -3.18 32.63 -31.72
CA GLN A 328 -2.96 32.42 -30.28
C GLN A 328 -3.66 31.14 -29.81
N SER A 329 -2.87 30.08 -29.62
CA SER A 329 -3.34 28.74 -29.21
C SER A 329 -3.86 28.78 -27.76
N GLY A 330 -5.16 29.06 -27.63
CA GLY A 330 -5.91 29.02 -26.38
C GLY A 330 -7.08 28.08 -26.55
N GLY A 331 -6.84 26.77 -26.36
CA GLY A 331 -7.81 25.72 -26.61
C GLY A 331 -9.16 25.94 -25.93
N ARG A 332 -10.26 25.70 -26.66
CA ARG A 332 -11.61 26.06 -26.20
C ARG A 332 -11.99 25.23 -24.97
N THR A 333 -12.01 25.90 -23.82
CA THR A 333 -12.30 25.27 -22.53
C THR A 333 -13.80 25.34 -22.20
N MET A 334 -14.39 24.26 -21.72
CA MET A 334 -15.79 24.21 -21.24
C MET A 334 -16.04 23.09 -20.24
N THR A 335 -17.07 23.23 -19.41
CA THR A 335 -17.54 22.16 -18.50
C THR A 335 -18.59 21.29 -19.20
N VAL A 336 -18.44 19.97 -19.10
CA VAL A 336 -19.34 18.97 -19.67
C VAL A 336 -19.73 17.92 -18.64
N SER A 337 -20.87 17.26 -18.85
CA SER A 337 -21.19 16.03 -18.14
C SER A 337 -20.44 14.87 -18.80
N ALA A 338 -19.63 14.15 -18.03
CA ALA A 338 -18.93 12.95 -18.48
C ALA A 338 -19.52 11.69 -17.86
N THR A 339 -19.70 10.68 -18.70
CA THR A 339 -19.91 9.28 -18.30
C THR A 339 -18.75 8.43 -18.85
N ALA A 340 -18.76 7.11 -18.62
CA ALA A 340 -17.82 6.18 -19.25
C ALA A 340 -18.54 5.00 -19.91
N TYR A 341 -17.94 4.48 -20.98
CA TYR A 341 -18.35 3.29 -21.71
C TYR A 341 -17.17 2.34 -21.93
N THR A 342 -17.46 1.08 -22.28
CA THR A 342 -16.46 0.09 -22.68
C THR A 342 -16.75 -0.41 -24.09
N ALA A 343 -15.71 -0.81 -24.81
CA ALA A 343 -15.86 -1.49 -26.11
C ALA A 343 -16.46 -2.91 -25.98
N SER A 344 -16.35 -3.52 -24.79
CA SER A 344 -16.75 -4.90 -24.47
C SER A 344 -18.19 -5.00 -23.96
N CYS A 345 -19.15 -4.89 -24.87
CA CYS A 345 -20.57 -5.15 -24.57
C CYS A 345 -21.21 -6.13 -25.57
N SER A 346 -22.26 -6.84 -25.14
CA SER A 346 -22.91 -7.87 -25.97
C SER A 346 -23.55 -7.25 -27.21
N GLY A 347 -23.05 -7.62 -28.40
CA GLY A 347 -23.45 -7.04 -29.69
C GLY A 347 -22.68 -5.79 -30.10
N CYS A 348 -21.70 -5.32 -29.32
CA CYS A 348 -20.87 -4.17 -29.64
C CYS A 348 -19.69 -4.57 -30.56
N SER A 349 -19.47 -3.79 -31.62
CA SER A 349 -18.35 -4.01 -32.56
C SER A 349 -16.99 -3.59 -32.01
N GLY A 350 -16.97 -2.70 -31.01
CA GLY A 350 -15.78 -1.98 -30.55
C GLY A 350 -15.15 -1.07 -31.61
N VAL A 351 -15.88 -0.73 -32.69
CA VAL A 351 -15.43 0.20 -33.73
C VAL A 351 -16.20 1.51 -33.59
N THR A 352 -15.48 2.63 -33.48
CA THR A 352 -16.05 3.96 -33.24
C THR A 352 -16.59 4.63 -34.51
N ALA A 353 -17.31 5.74 -34.37
CA ALA A 353 -17.83 6.53 -35.48
C ALA A 353 -16.76 7.02 -36.49
N THR A 354 -15.52 7.28 -36.06
CA THR A 354 -14.39 7.58 -36.96
C THR A 354 -13.65 6.33 -37.50
N GLY A 355 -14.14 5.13 -37.17
CA GLY A 355 -13.62 3.85 -37.67
C GLY A 355 -12.48 3.24 -36.84
N ILE A 356 -12.19 3.77 -35.65
CA ILE A 356 -11.09 3.26 -34.82
C ILE A 356 -11.55 2.01 -34.07
N ASN A 357 -10.79 0.91 -34.16
CA ASN A 357 -11.11 -0.35 -33.49
C ASN A 357 -10.49 -0.41 -32.09
N LEU A 358 -11.29 -0.09 -31.07
CA LEU A 358 -10.94 -0.16 -29.65
C LEU A 358 -10.60 -1.59 -29.19
N ASN A 359 -10.97 -2.64 -29.94
CA ASN A 359 -10.52 -3.99 -29.60
C ASN A 359 -9.02 -4.19 -29.79
N ASN A 360 -8.40 -3.49 -30.75
CA ASN A 360 -6.98 -3.63 -31.07
C ASN A 360 -6.08 -2.89 -30.07
N ASN A 361 -6.58 -1.85 -29.41
CA ASN A 361 -5.93 -1.18 -28.29
C ASN A 361 -7.00 -0.74 -27.29
N ARG A 362 -7.17 -1.52 -26.23
CA ARG A 362 -8.16 -1.27 -25.17
C ARG A 362 -7.86 -0.01 -24.35
N ASN A 363 -6.61 0.45 -24.29
CA ASN A 363 -6.18 1.56 -23.44
C ASN A 363 -6.22 2.91 -24.18
N MET A 364 -6.50 2.89 -25.49
CA MET A 364 -6.52 4.08 -26.33
C MET A 364 -7.63 5.07 -25.90
N LYS A 365 -7.21 6.28 -25.52
CA LYS A 365 -8.09 7.35 -25.03
C LYS A 365 -8.95 7.94 -26.16
N VAL A 366 -10.18 7.45 -26.28
CA VAL A 366 -11.23 8.01 -27.15
C VAL A 366 -12.38 8.53 -26.31
N ILE A 367 -13.04 9.59 -26.79
CA ILE A 367 -14.31 10.07 -26.25
C ILE A 367 -15.40 10.05 -27.34
N ALA A 368 -16.61 9.72 -26.93
CA ALA A 368 -17.83 9.95 -27.69
C ALA A 368 -18.33 11.38 -27.44
N VAL A 369 -18.73 12.09 -28.49
CA VAL A 369 -19.08 13.53 -28.44
C VAL A 369 -20.34 13.87 -29.23
N ASP A 370 -20.81 15.12 -29.11
CA ASP A 370 -21.70 15.76 -30.08
C ASP A 370 -20.85 16.51 -31.14
N PRO A 371 -20.85 16.10 -32.42
CA PRO A 371 -20.09 16.76 -33.48
C PRO A 371 -20.44 18.24 -33.73
N SER A 372 -21.59 18.72 -33.22
CA SER A 372 -21.98 20.13 -33.29
C SER A 372 -21.34 21.01 -32.20
N VAL A 373 -20.70 20.39 -31.20
CA VAL A 373 -20.05 21.05 -30.06
C VAL A 373 -18.54 20.78 -30.06
N ILE A 374 -18.13 19.54 -30.37
CA ILE A 374 -16.74 19.10 -30.46
C ILE A 374 -16.59 18.36 -31.80
N PRO A 375 -15.84 18.88 -32.78
CA PRO A 375 -15.65 18.20 -34.06
C PRO A 375 -15.02 16.81 -33.90
N LEU A 376 -15.42 15.86 -34.74
CA LEU A 376 -14.76 14.56 -34.79
C LEU A 376 -13.33 14.69 -35.34
N GLY A 377 -12.40 14.00 -34.70
CA GLY A 377 -10.96 14.09 -34.97
C GLY A 377 -10.21 15.10 -34.09
N SER A 378 -10.89 16.05 -33.44
CA SER A 378 -10.25 16.98 -32.49
C SER A 378 -9.59 16.22 -31.32
N LYS A 379 -8.46 16.75 -30.84
CA LYS A 379 -7.89 16.33 -29.56
C LYS A 379 -8.62 17.07 -28.45
N VAL A 380 -8.89 16.39 -27.33
CA VAL A 380 -9.58 16.98 -26.19
C VAL A 380 -8.88 16.52 -24.92
N HIS A 381 -8.34 17.46 -24.16
CA HIS A 381 -7.90 17.17 -22.80
C HIS A 381 -9.12 17.12 -21.88
N VAL A 382 -9.26 16.03 -21.12
CA VAL A 382 -10.35 15.81 -20.17
C VAL A 382 -9.77 15.69 -18.77
N GLU A 383 -10.21 16.59 -17.88
CA GLU A 383 -9.76 16.66 -16.49
C GLU A 383 -9.96 15.32 -15.77
N GLY A 384 -8.85 14.75 -15.27
CA GLY A 384 -8.82 13.45 -14.59
C GLY A 384 -8.92 12.20 -15.49
N TYR A 385 -8.91 12.34 -16.82
CA TYR A 385 -8.87 11.20 -17.78
C TYR A 385 -7.70 11.26 -18.76
N GLY A 386 -7.19 12.47 -19.03
CA GLY A 386 -6.05 12.73 -19.93
C GLY A 386 -6.48 13.27 -21.29
N THR A 387 -5.55 13.31 -22.23
CA THR A 387 -5.80 13.77 -23.61
C THR A 387 -6.34 12.63 -24.46
N ALA A 388 -7.46 12.88 -25.14
CA ALA A 388 -8.22 11.89 -25.89
C ALA A 388 -8.58 12.39 -27.30
N VAL A 389 -8.94 11.47 -28.19
CA VAL A 389 -9.47 11.81 -29.52
C VAL A 389 -11.00 11.82 -29.48
N ALA A 390 -11.61 12.86 -30.06
CA ALA A 390 -13.04 12.90 -30.38
C ALA A 390 -13.35 11.92 -31.53
N GLY A 391 -13.37 10.61 -31.21
CA GLY A 391 -13.42 9.52 -32.19
C GLY A 391 -14.76 8.81 -32.31
N ASP A 392 -15.74 9.12 -31.45
CA ASP A 392 -17.02 8.40 -31.43
C ASP A 392 -18.25 9.30 -31.26
N THR A 393 -19.45 8.76 -31.50
CA THR A 393 -20.74 9.45 -31.29
C THR A 393 -21.80 8.53 -30.70
N GLY A 394 -22.28 8.83 -29.48
CA GLY A 394 -23.40 8.13 -28.88
C GLY A 394 -24.76 8.80 -29.14
N GLY A 395 -25.83 8.03 -29.27
CA GLY A 395 -27.19 8.56 -29.45
C GLY A 395 -27.66 9.45 -28.28
N ALA A 396 -27.25 9.11 -27.05
CA ALA A 396 -27.52 9.87 -25.83
C ALA A 396 -26.47 10.95 -25.50
N ILE A 397 -25.46 11.11 -26.36
CA ILE A 397 -24.36 12.08 -26.21
C ILE A 397 -24.68 13.28 -27.11
N LYS A 398 -25.24 14.32 -26.51
CA LYS A 398 -25.76 15.52 -27.18
C LYS A 398 -25.48 16.76 -26.34
N GLY A 399 -25.16 17.88 -27.00
CA GLY A 399 -24.76 19.13 -26.33
C GLY A 399 -23.49 18.96 -25.49
N ASN A 400 -23.45 19.58 -24.31
CA ASN A 400 -22.31 19.56 -23.39
C ASN A 400 -22.20 18.23 -22.60
N LYS A 401 -22.18 17.10 -23.31
CA LYS A 401 -21.93 15.77 -22.73
C LYS A 401 -20.85 15.03 -23.53
N ILE A 402 -20.03 14.27 -22.83
CA ILE A 402 -19.09 13.30 -23.41
C ILE A 402 -19.28 11.92 -22.75
N ASP A 403 -18.82 10.87 -23.44
CA ASP A 403 -18.66 9.52 -22.87
C ASP A 403 -17.18 9.13 -23.05
N VAL A 404 -16.49 8.72 -21.99
CA VAL A 404 -15.06 8.34 -22.08
C VAL A 404 -14.93 6.82 -22.26
N HIS A 405 -14.10 6.37 -23.19
CA HIS A 405 -13.80 4.95 -23.33
C HIS A 405 -12.87 4.48 -22.20
N VAL A 406 -13.15 3.32 -21.61
CA VAL A 406 -12.22 2.65 -20.67
C VAL A 406 -12.11 1.15 -20.99
N PRO A 407 -10.95 0.51 -20.71
CA PRO A 407 -10.73 -0.92 -20.92
C PRO A 407 -11.77 -1.81 -20.22
N THR A 408 -12.04 -1.55 -18.94
CA THR A 408 -12.86 -2.41 -18.06
C THR A 408 -14.17 -1.77 -17.61
N LYS A 409 -15.15 -2.61 -17.24
CA LYS A 409 -16.43 -2.17 -16.69
C LYS A 409 -16.27 -1.61 -15.27
N GLU A 410 -15.23 -2.08 -14.59
CA GLU A 410 -14.82 -1.76 -13.23
C GLU A 410 -14.26 -0.33 -13.21
N GLU A 411 -13.43 0.05 -14.17
CA GLU A 411 -13.06 1.45 -14.44
C GLU A 411 -14.26 2.33 -14.81
N ALA A 412 -15.18 1.85 -15.65
CA ALA A 412 -16.37 2.63 -16.02
C ALA A 412 -17.25 2.92 -14.80
N THR A 413 -17.33 1.95 -13.88
CA THR A 413 -18.01 2.08 -12.59
C THR A 413 -17.27 3.05 -11.65
N ARG A 414 -15.93 2.96 -11.58
CA ARG A 414 -15.06 3.85 -10.79
C ARG A 414 -15.09 5.31 -11.30
N TRP A 415 -15.21 5.51 -12.62
CA TRP A 415 -15.36 6.83 -13.25
C TRP A 415 -16.71 7.47 -12.94
N GLY A 416 -17.78 6.66 -12.96
CA GLY A 416 -19.14 7.05 -12.60
C GLY A 416 -19.76 8.08 -13.55
N ARG A 417 -20.46 9.06 -12.97
CA ARG A 417 -20.98 10.24 -13.68
C ARG A 417 -20.55 11.50 -12.95
N LYS A 418 -19.86 12.41 -13.64
CA LYS A 418 -19.33 13.64 -13.04
C LYS A 418 -19.33 14.80 -14.04
N SER A 419 -19.31 16.02 -13.54
CA SER A 419 -19.00 17.20 -14.34
C SER A 419 -17.49 17.36 -14.39
N VAL A 420 -16.92 17.51 -15.58
CA VAL A 420 -15.48 17.68 -15.79
C VAL A 420 -15.22 18.90 -16.68
N LYS A 421 -14.08 19.55 -16.49
CA LYS A 421 -13.58 20.52 -17.46
C LYS A 421 -12.94 19.78 -18.63
N ILE A 422 -13.19 20.27 -19.84
CA ILE A 422 -12.49 19.85 -21.05
C ILE A 422 -11.85 21.05 -21.74
N THR A 423 -10.73 20.81 -22.40
CA THR A 423 -10.06 21.76 -23.29
C THR A 423 -9.96 21.12 -24.67
N ILE A 424 -10.66 21.67 -25.65
CA ILE A 424 -10.51 21.27 -27.06
C ILE A 424 -9.17 21.82 -27.53
N LEU A 425 -8.33 20.94 -28.08
CA LEU A 425 -7.03 21.24 -28.66
C LEU A 425 -7.16 21.08 -30.18
N ASP A 426 -6.93 22.18 -30.91
CA ASP A 426 -7.13 22.27 -32.36
C ASP A 426 -6.13 21.41 -33.17
#